data_AF-A0ABD2J3S6-F1
#
_entry.id   AF-A0ABD2J3S6-F1
#
_cell.length_a   1.000
_cell.length_b   1.000
_cell.length_c   1.000
_cell.angle_alpha   90.00
_cell.angle_beta   90.00
_cell.angle_gamma   90.00
#
_symmetry.space_group_name_H-M   'P 1'
#
loop_
_entity.id
_entity.type
_entity.pdbx_description
1 polymer ?
#
loop_
_entity_poly.entity_id
_entity_poly.type
_entity_poly.pdbx_seq_one_letter_code
_entity_poly.pdbx_strand_id
1 'polypeptide(L)'
;MMPLNATESPQNQQLTYVELFHQNGDQHTLAMWLIMGEKCALSSIGILFNAILIATTVKSKKLHNICNVLFALDSLFSALFQLNSLIILLIAVFGINFVPNSTCFYFQAVPVFSVLMSFCLMFQIGLERLANVLLPIWSMNNGSKNLHALFFCVSVASNLLLIWLSFSAYHDINT
;
A
#
# COMPACT_ATOMS: atom_id res chain seq x y z
N MET A 1 -19.56 55.88 -10.79
CA MET A 1 -19.35 55.47 -12.19
C MET A 1 -18.29 54.38 -12.21
N MET A 2 -18.69 53.14 -12.48
CA MET A 2 -17.82 52.18 -13.20
C MET A 2 -17.88 52.51 -14.70
N PRO A 3 -16.87 52.09 -15.48
CA PRO A 3 -16.98 50.83 -16.26
C PRO A 3 -15.74 49.91 -16.06
N LEU A 4 -15.88 48.58 -15.90
CA LEU A 4 -15.83 47.49 -16.93
C LEU A 4 -14.60 47.53 -17.86
N ASN A 5 -13.87 46.46 -18.22
CA ASN A 5 -13.80 45.01 -17.93
C ASN A 5 -12.68 44.44 -18.85
N ALA A 6 -11.87 43.47 -18.39
CA ALA A 6 -11.22 42.39 -19.16
C ALA A 6 -10.23 41.64 -18.25
N THR A 7 -10.62 40.55 -17.58
CA THR A 7 -10.30 39.15 -17.95
C THR A 7 -8.82 38.87 -18.25
N GLU A 8 -8.07 38.41 -17.26
CA GLU A 8 -6.95 37.47 -17.46
C GLU A 8 -6.89 36.44 -16.32
N SER A 9 -6.64 35.20 -16.72
CA SER A 9 -6.83 33.91 -16.05
C SER A 9 -6.03 33.65 -14.78
N PRO A 10 -6.44 32.68 -13.93
CA PRO A 10 -5.67 32.21 -12.78
C PRO A 10 -4.48 31.33 -13.24
N GLN A 11 -3.41 31.95 -13.73
CA GLN A 11 -2.17 31.28 -14.16
C GLN A 11 -0.95 31.71 -13.32
N ASN A 12 -1.14 32.44 -12.22
CA ASN A 12 -0.03 33.06 -11.47
C ASN A 12 0.12 32.56 -10.03
N GLN A 13 -0.28 31.31 -9.75
CA GLN A 13 -0.13 30.72 -8.40
C GLN A 13 0.81 29.50 -8.36
N GLN A 14 1.22 28.97 -9.53
CA GLN A 14 2.24 27.90 -9.59
C GLN A 14 3.68 28.43 -9.61
N LEU A 15 3.90 29.68 -10.04
CA LEU A 15 5.23 30.26 -10.20
C LEU A 15 5.91 30.67 -8.88
N THR A 16 5.19 30.65 -7.75
CA THR A 16 5.70 31.12 -6.44
C THR A 16 6.18 30.00 -5.52
N TYR A 17 5.69 28.76 -5.68
CA TYR A 17 6.11 27.65 -4.83
C TYR A 17 7.49 27.10 -5.21
N VAL A 18 7.80 27.04 -6.50
CA VAL A 18 9.07 26.49 -7.01
C VAL A 18 10.28 27.33 -6.59
N GLU A 19 10.14 28.65 -6.57
CA GLU A 19 11.21 29.57 -6.13
C GLU A 19 11.45 29.52 -4.61
N LEU A 20 10.38 29.35 -3.81
CA LEU A 20 10.47 29.11 -2.37
C LEU A 20 11.12 27.74 -2.04
N PHE A 21 10.83 26.71 -2.84
CA PHE A 21 11.51 25.42 -2.74
C PHE A 21 12.97 25.48 -3.18
N HIS A 22 13.38 26.42 -4.02
CA HIS A 22 14.79 26.55 -4.40
C HIS A 22 15.62 27.29 -3.34
N GLN A 23 15.01 28.26 -2.63
CA GLN A 23 15.71 29.06 -1.60
C GLN A 23 15.79 28.36 -0.23
N ASN A 24 14.82 27.53 0.14
CA ASN A 24 14.84 26.64 1.32
C ASN A 24 15.19 25.17 0.96
N GLY A 25 15.54 24.92 -0.31
CA GLY A 25 15.58 23.59 -0.91
C GLY A 25 16.62 22.64 -0.38
N ASP A 26 17.77 23.14 0.06
CA ASP A 26 18.91 22.27 0.31
C ASP A 26 18.66 21.29 1.48
N GLN A 27 18.02 21.74 2.57
CA GLN A 27 17.67 20.86 3.69
C GLN A 27 16.46 19.94 3.40
N HIS A 28 15.44 20.42 2.70
CA HIS A 28 14.25 19.61 2.40
C HIS A 28 14.52 18.57 1.30
N THR A 29 15.35 18.90 0.31
CA THR A 29 15.80 17.96 -0.71
C THR A 29 16.69 16.89 -0.10
N LEU A 30 17.63 17.24 0.78
CA LEU A 30 18.43 16.24 1.53
C LEU A 30 17.57 15.33 2.41
N ALA A 31 16.58 15.87 3.11
CA ALA A 31 15.64 15.07 3.91
C ALA A 31 14.82 14.12 3.02
N MET A 32 14.34 14.59 1.86
CA MET A 32 13.65 13.75 0.87
C MET A 32 14.56 12.62 0.38
N TRP A 33 15.81 12.91 0.00
CA TRP A 33 16.76 11.90 -0.46
C TRP A 33 17.13 10.90 0.64
N LEU A 34 17.27 11.33 1.90
CA LEU A 34 17.51 10.44 3.04
C LEU A 34 16.34 9.49 3.27
N ILE A 35 15.10 10.01 3.28
CA ILE A 35 13.90 9.20 3.40
C ILE A 35 13.79 8.23 2.21
N MET A 36 14.11 8.69 0.99
CA MET A 36 14.13 7.87 -0.22
C MET A 36 15.12 6.70 -0.10
N GLY A 37 16.34 6.99 0.38
CA GLY A 37 17.40 6.01 0.58
C GLY A 37 17.03 4.97 1.64
N GLU A 38 16.48 5.41 2.77
CA GLU A 38 15.99 4.51 3.82
C GLU A 38 14.88 3.58 3.30
N LYS A 39 13.89 4.13 2.58
CA LYS A 39 12.81 3.35 1.97
C LYS A 39 13.35 2.35 0.96
N CYS A 40 14.37 2.70 0.17
CA CYS A 40 15.05 1.80 -0.75
C CYS A 40 15.73 0.62 -0.04
N ALA A 41 16.46 0.91 1.05
CA ALA A 41 17.13 -0.12 1.83
C ALA A 41 16.12 -1.07 2.50
N LEU A 42 15.06 -0.52 3.09
CA LEU A 42 13.98 -1.32 3.67
C LEU A 42 13.25 -2.16 2.62
N SER A 43 13.03 -1.60 1.43
CA SER A 43 12.40 -2.32 0.32
C SER A 43 13.27 -3.45 -0.22
N SER A 44 14.58 -3.29 -0.32
CA SER A 44 15.45 -4.37 -0.83
C SER A 44 15.54 -5.52 0.17
N ILE A 45 15.68 -5.20 1.46
CA ILE A 45 15.66 -6.17 2.55
C ILE A 45 14.31 -6.88 2.61
N GLY A 46 13.21 -6.12 2.52
CA GLY A 46 11.87 -6.68 2.57
C GLY A 46 11.55 -7.59 1.39
N ILE A 47 11.98 -7.27 0.17
CA ILE A 47 11.82 -8.15 -1.00
C ILE A 47 12.58 -9.47 -0.79
N LEU A 48 13.81 -9.42 -0.27
CA LEU A 48 14.60 -10.62 0.00
C LEU A 48 13.94 -11.51 1.06
N PHE A 49 13.53 -10.94 2.19
CA PHE A 49 12.84 -11.68 3.24
C PHE A 49 11.51 -12.25 2.76
N ASN A 50 10.74 -11.47 1.99
CA ASN A 50 9.47 -11.93 1.44
C ASN A 50 9.67 -13.08 0.44
N ALA A 51 10.68 -12.99 -0.44
CA ALA A 51 11.01 -14.07 -1.38
C ALA A 51 11.43 -15.36 -0.65
N ILE A 52 12.22 -15.26 0.41
CA ILE A 52 12.64 -16.41 1.23
C ILE A 52 11.42 -17.05 1.91
N LEU A 53 10.51 -16.26 2.48
CA LEU A 53 9.28 -16.75 3.11
C LEU A 53 8.36 -17.50 2.13
N ILE A 54 8.19 -16.97 0.92
CA ILE A 54 7.40 -17.63 -0.13
C ILE A 54 8.11 -18.92 -0.57
N ALA A 55 9.42 -18.87 -0.85
CA ALA A 55 10.19 -20.03 -1.31
C ALA A 55 10.20 -21.17 -0.27
N THR A 56 10.37 -20.85 1.01
CA THR A 56 10.35 -21.83 2.10
C THR A 56 8.95 -22.43 2.29
N THR A 57 7.89 -21.64 2.15
CA THR A 57 6.50 -22.12 2.24
C THR A 57 6.13 -23.03 1.07
N VAL A 58 6.53 -22.70 -0.16
CA VAL A 58 6.28 -23.53 -1.35
C VAL A 58 7.08 -24.84 -1.31
N LYS A 59 8.32 -24.80 -0.82
CA LYS A 59 9.21 -25.98 -0.81
C LYS A 59 8.88 -26.98 0.31
N SER A 60 8.38 -26.52 1.46
CA SER A 60 8.10 -27.39 2.61
C SER A 60 6.64 -27.82 2.70
N LYS A 61 6.30 -29.00 2.14
CA LYS A 61 4.98 -29.63 2.32
C LYS A 61 4.63 -29.95 3.79
N LYS A 62 5.64 -30.12 4.65
CA LYS A 62 5.47 -30.35 6.10
C LYS A 62 5.04 -29.09 6.88
N LEU A 63 5.14 -27.90 6.28
CA LEU A 63 4.76 -26.62 6.90
C LEU A 63 3.40 -26.09 6.42
N HIS A 64 2.61 -26.90 5.70
CA HIS A 64 1.32 -26.50 5.15
C HIS A 64 0.21 -26.43 6.22
N ASN A 65 0.49 -25.69 7.28
CA ASN A 65 -0.47 -25.26 8.28
C ASN A 65 -1.04 -23.90 7.85
N ILE A 66 -2.29 -23.63 8.20
CA ILE A 66 -3.05 -22.41 7.83
C ILE A 66 -2.26 -21.15 8.18
N CYS A 67 -1.64 -21.14 9.36
CA CYS A 67 -0.83 -20.01 9.81
C CYS A 67 0.40 -19.74 8.91
N ASN A 68 1.02 -20.77 8.33
CA ASN A 68 2.19 -20.58 7.46
C ASN A 68 1.78 -20.06 6.07
N VAL A 69 0.62 -20.49 5.59
CA VAL A 69 0.00 -19.95 4.36
C VAL A 69 -0.39 -18.49 4.54
N LEU A 70 -0.96 -18.13 5.70
CA LEU A 70 -1.30 -16.75 6.04
C LEU A 70 -0.06 -15.84 6.06
N PHE A 71 1.05 -16.31 6.64
CA PHE A 71 2.33 -15.59 6.60
C PHE A 71 2.86 -15.41 5.18
N ALA A 72 2.76 -16.44 4.34
CA ALA A 72 3.17 -16.33 2.94
C ALA A 72 2.30 -15.35 2.14
N LEU A 73 0.99 -15.31 2.40
CA LEU A 73 0.08 -14.33 1.81
C LEU A 73 0.40 -12.90 2.27
N ASP A 74 0.60 -12.69 3.57
CA ASP A 74 0.98 -11.37 4.10
C ASP A 74 2.30 -10.87 3.48
N SER A 75 3.26 -11.79 3.37
CA SER A 75 4.55 -11.54 2.71
C SER A 75 4.40 -11.17 1.22
N LEU A 76 3.45 -11.80 0.51
CA LEU A 76 3.14 -11.46 -0.89
C LEU A 76 2.57 -10.04 -1.00
N PHE A 77 1.61 -9.65 -0.16
CA PHE A 77 1.04 -8.30 -0.16
C PHE A 77 2.07 -7.24 0.22
N SER A 78 2.93 -7.54 1.19
CA SER A 78 4.05 -6.69 1.58
C SER A 78 5.06 -6.51 0.44
N ALA A 79 5.36 -7.57 -0.33
CA ALA A 79 6.21 -7.46 -1.52
C ALA A 79 5.58 -6.58 -2.62
N LEU A 80 4.27 -6.71 -2.86
CA LEU A 80 3.54 -5.85 -3.79
C LEU A 80 3.57 -4.37 -3.36
N PHE A 81 3.43 -4.10 -2.07
CA PHE A 81 3.55 -2.74 -1.53
C PHE A 81 4.94 -2.15 -1.75
N GLN A 82 5.98 -2.93 -1.45
CA GLN A 82 7.38 -2.52 -1.65
C GLN A 82 7.70 -2.27 -3.13
N LEU A 83 7.18 -3.10 -4.02
CA LEU A 83 7.33 -2.91 -5.47
C LEU A 83 6.69 -1.60 -5.95
N ASN A 84 5.51 -1.23 -5.45
CA ASN A 84 4.89 0.06 -5.75
C ASN A 84 5.73 1.23 -5.24
N SER A 85 6.31 1.13 -4.04
CA SER A 85 7.20 2.15 -3.51
C SER A 85 8.45 2.33 -4.38
N LEU A 86 8.97 1.26 -4.98
CA LEU A 86 10.10 1.30 -5.90
C LEU A 86 9.73 1.97 -7.23
N ILE A 87 8.53 1.71 -7.75
CA ILE A 87 8.02 2.36 -8.97
C ILE A 87 7.86 3.88 -8.76
N ILE A 88 7.27 4.30 -7.64
CA ILE A 88 7.12 5.73 -7.28
C ILE A 88 8.50 6.40 -7.19
N LEU A 89 9.48 5.70 -6.62
CA LEU A 89 10.85 6.17 -6.53
C LEU A 89 11.50 6.33 -7.90
N LEU A 90 11.28 5.37 -8.80
CA LEU A 90 11.77 5.46 -10.16
C LEU A 90 11.18 6.69 -10.87
N ILE A 91 9.87 6.92 -10.75
CA ILE A 91 9.18 8.10 -11.32
C ILE A 91 9.78 9.40 -10.76
N ALA A 92 10.05 9.46 -9.45
CA ALA A 92 10.66 10.61 -8.80
C ALA A 92 12.10 10.86 -9.29
N VAL A 93 12.91 9.80 -9.45
CA VAL A 93 14.29 9.89 -9.94
C VAL A 93 14.36 10.32 -11.41
N PHE A 94 13.44 9.83 -12.25
CA PHE A 94 13.36 10.23 -13.67
C PHE A 94 12.73 11.62 -13.86
N GLY A 95 12.25 12.27 -12.79
CA GLY A 95 11.75 13.65 -12.84
C GLY A 95 10.49 13.83 -13.69
N ILE A 96 9.69 12.78 -13.86
CA ILE A 96 8.47 12.82 -14.67
C ILE A 96 7.38 13.55 -13.86
N ASN A 97 7.37 14.88 -13.94
CA ASN A 97 6.51 15.75 -13.13
C ASN A 97 5.02 15.75 -13.55
N PHE A 98 4.69 15.18 -14.71
CA PHE A 98 3.32 15.15 -15.23
C PHE A 98 2.77 13.72 -15.25
N VAL A 99 2.43 13.19 -14.07
CA VAL A 99 1.62 11.98 -13.97
C VAL A 99 0.14 12.43 -13.96
N PRO A 100 -0.69 11.97 -14.91
CA PRO A 100 -2.11 12.30 -14.91
C PRO A 100 -2.80 11.79 -13.62
N ASN A 101 -3.70 12.59 -13.04
CA ASN A 101 -4.36 12.30 -11.77
C ASN A 101 -5.03 10.91 -11.72
N SER A 102 -5.56 10.44 -12.83
CA SER A 102 -6.16 9.11 -12.96
C SER A 102 -5.14 7.98 -12.72
N THR A 103 -3.90 8.15 -13.19
CA THR A 103 -2.82 7.17 -12.99
C THR A 103 -2.27 7.22 -11.57
N CYS A 104 -2.18 8.42 -10.98
CA CYS A 104 -1.80 8.59 -9.57
C CYS A 104 -2.77 7.86 -8.62
N PHE A 105 -4.08 7.94 -8.90
CA PHE A 105 -5.08 7.24 -8.10
C PHE A 105 -4.85 5.72 -8.08
N TYR A 106 -4.59 5.08 -9.23
CA TYR A 106 -4.30 3.65 -9.27
C TYR A 106 -3.00 3.31 -8.53
N PHE A 107 -1.95 4.11 -8.70
CA PHE A 107 -0.69 3.93 -7.98
C PHE A 107 -0.82 4.07 -6.47
N GLN A 108 -1.83 4.79 -5.97
CA GLN A 108 -2.11 4.91 -4.54
C GLN A 108 -3.11 3.87 -4.05
N ALA A 109 -4.08 3.47 -4.87
CA ALA A 109 -5.08 2.46 -4.54
C ALA A 109 -4.44 1.09 -4.29
N VAL A 110 -3.47 0.68 -5.12
CA VAL A 110 -2.77 -0.61 -4.97
C VAL A 110 -2.01 -0.73 -3.64
N PRO A 111 -1.13 0.21 -3.24
CA PRO A 111 -0.43 0.12 -1.96
C PRO A 111 -1.37 0.23 -0.77
N VAL A 112 -2.43 1.04 -0.84
CA VAL A 112 -3.47 1.11 0.20
C VAL A 112 -4.16 -0.24 0.36
N PHE A 113 -4.53 -0.89 -0.74
CA PHE A 113 -5.10 -2.25 -0.72
C PHE A 113 -4.15 -3.25 -0.06
N SER A 114 -2.89 -3.29 -0.49
CA SER A 114 -1.89 -4.22 0.06
C SER A 114 -1.71 -4.04 1.57
N VAL A 115 -1.61 -2.79 2.05
CA VAL A 115 -1.41 -2.51 3.49
C VAL A 115 -2.62 -2.92 4.31
N LEU A 116 -3.84 -2.59 3.85
CA LEU A 116 -5.06 -2.98 4.57
C LEU A 116 -5.21 -4.50 4.63
N MET A 117 -4.91 -5.20 3.53
CA MET A 117 -4.88 -6.66 3.50
C MET A 117 -3.85 -7.24 4.47
N SER A 118 -2.65 -6.67 4.51
CA SER A 118 -1.60 -7.08 5.46
C SER A 118 -2.04 -6.90 6.92
N PHE A 119 -2.71 -5.80 7.28
CA PHE A 119 -3.23 -5.62 8.64
C PHE A 119 -4.27 -6.68 9.01
N CYS A 120 -5.20 -7.00 8.11
CA CYS A 120 -6.19 -8.04 8.37
C CYS A 120 -5.55 -9.42 8.50
N LEU A 121 -4.56 -9.74 7.66
CA LEU A 121 -3.81 -10.99 7.74
C LEU A 121 -3.01 -11.10 9.03
N MET A 122 -2.29 -10.05 9.43
CA MET A 122 -1.56 -9.99 10.71
C MET A 122 -2.48 -10.21 11.91
N PHE A 123 -3.66 -9.59 11.92
CA PHE A 123 -4.66 -9.81 12.96
C PHE A 123 -5.11 -11.28 13.00
N GLN A 124 -5.38 -11.86 11.83
CA GLN A 124 -5.83 -13.23 11.70
C GLN A 124 -4.75 -14.27 12.07
N ILE A 125 -3.47 -13.99 11.79
CA ILE A 125 -2.31 -14.75 12.29
C ILE A 125 -2.28 -14.72 13.83
N GLY A 126 -2.47 -13.54 14.42
CA GLY A 126 -2.53 -13.38 15.87
C GLY A 126 -3.64 -14.21 16.50
N LEU A 127 -4.84 -14.19 15.92
CA LEU A 127 -5.98 -14.99 16.38
C LEU A 127 -5.71 -16.49 16.28
N GLU A 128 -5.10 -16.99 15.21
CA GLU A 128 -4.75 -18.41 15.08
C GLU A 128 -3.76 -18.85 16.15
N ARG A 129 -2.73 -18.04 16.39
CA ARG A 129 -1.72 -18.34 17.42
C ARG A 129 -2.35 -18.34 18.80
N LEU A 130 -3.23 -17.38 19.07
CA LEU A 130 -3.95 -17.27 20.34
C LEU A 130 -4.93 -18.44 20.54
N ALA A 131 -5.72 -18.78 19.52
CA ALA A 131 -6.67 -19.89 19.54
C ALA A 131 -5.97 -21.24 19.74
N ASN A 132 -4.82 -21.45 19.10
CA ASN A 132 -4.05 -22.69 19.24
C ASN A 132 -3.45 -22.86 20.65
N VAL A 133 -3.17 -21.77 21.36
CA VAL A 133 -2.68 -21.80 22.75
C VAL A 133 -3.81 -21.97 23.75
N LEU A 134 -4.93 -21.24 23.59
CA LEU A 134 -6.04 -21.26 24.53
C LEU A 134 -6.95 -22.49 24.37
N LEU A 135 -7.18 -22.94 23.14
CA LEU A 135 -8.17 -23.98 22.81
C LEU A 135 -7.63 -24.97 21.77
N PRO A 136 -6.69 -25.86 22.17
CA PRO A 136 -6.12 -26.86 21.26
C PRO A 136 -7.17 -27.79 20.63
N ILE A 137 -8.30 -28.02 21.32
CA ILE A 137 -9.41 -28.87 20.86
C ILE A 137 -10.22 -28.20 19.74
N TRP A 138 -10.34 -26.86 19.76
CA TRP A 138 -11.07 -26.10 18.72
C TRP A 138 -10.26 -25.99 17.43
N SER A 139 -8.95 -25.87 17.54
CA SER A 139 -7.99 -25.84 16.40
C SER A 139 -8.06 -27.09 15.52
N MET A 140 -8.36 -28.25 16.11
CA MET A 140 -8.45 -29.53 15.38
C MET A 140 -9.78 -29.73 14.63
N ASN A 141 -10.78 -28.89 14.85
CA ASN A 141 -12.07 -29.01 14.21
C ASN A 141 -12.04 -28.40 12.79
N ASN A 142 -12.54 -29.13 11.80
CA ASN A 142 -12.48 -28.73 10.38
C ASN A 142 -13.30 -27.45 10.08
N GLY A 143 -14.14 -27.00 11.01
CA GLY A 143 -14.88 -25.73 10.93
C GLY A 143 -14.02 -24.47 11.05
N SER A 144 -12.83 -24.52 11.67
CA SER A 144 -11.96 -23.34 11.81
C SER A 144 -11.44 -22.84 10.46
N LYS A 145 -11.20 -23.75 9.51
CA LYS A 145 -10.74 -23.45 8.14
C LYS A 145 -11.75 -22.59 7.36
N ASN A 146 -13.03 -22.95 7.47
CA ASN A 146 -14.11 -22.22 6.83
C ASN A 146 -14.30 -20.84 7.46
N LEU A 147 -14.14 -20.72 8.79
CA LEU A 147 -14.19 -19.45 9.49
C LEU A 147 -13.02 -18.54 9.07
N HIS A 148 -11.83 -19.10 8.89
CA HIS A 148 -10.66 -18.38 8.39
C HIS A 148 -10.84 -17.89 6.95
N ALA A 149 -11.34 -18.76 6.07
CA ALA A 149 -11.64 -18.39 4.69
C ALA A 149 -12.74 -17.32 4.63
N LEU A 150 -13.78 -17.42 5.48
CA LEU A 150 -14.84 -16.42 5.59
C LEU A 150 -14.27 -15.06 6.03
N PHE A 151 -13.47 -15.02 7.10
CA PHE A 151 -12.87 -13.78 7.60
C PHE A 151 -11.97 -13.12 6.55
N PHE A 152 -11.17 -13.93 5.85
CA PHE A 152 -10.37 -13.45 4.73
C PHE A 152 -11.25 -12.88 3.60
N CYS A 153 -12.33 -13.57 3.23
CA CYS A 153 -13.24 -13.12 2.18
C CYS A 153 -13.98 -11.82 2.57
N VAL A 154 -14.43 -11.70 3.82
CA VAL A 154 -15.06 -10.47 4.37
C VAL A 154 -14.05 -9.32 4.39
N SER A 155 -12.81 -9.58 4.78
CA SER A 155 -11.73 -8.58 4.75
C SER A 155 -11.46 -8.07 3.33
N VAL A 156 -11.32 -8.98 2.36
CA VAL A 156 -11.15 -8.62 0.94
C VAL A 156 -12.35 -7.80 0.45
N ALA A 157 -13.57 -8.24 0.72
CA ALA A 157 -14.78 -7.52 0.30
C ALA A 157 -14.87 -6.12 0.91
N SER A 158 -14.53 -5.97 2.19
CA SER A 158 -14.51 -4.68 2.90
C SER A 158 -13.48 -3.73 2.28
N ASN A 159 -12.28 -4.24 1.98
CA ASN A 159 -11.22 -3.47 1.35
C ASN A 159 -11.57 -3.05 -0.08
N LEU A 160 -12.18 -3.95 -0.87
CA LEU A 160 -12.67 -3.61 -2.21
C LEU A 160 -13.79 -2.56 -2.16
N LEU A 161 -14.69 -2.64 -1.17
CA LEU A 161 -15.74 -1.65 -0.97
C LEU A 161 -15.16 -0.28 -0.63
N LEU A 162 -14.13 -0.19 0.21
CA LEU A 162 -13.44 1.07 0.51
C LEU A 162 -12.79 1.70 -0.72
N ILE A 163 -12.16 0.88 -1.58
CA ILE A 163 -11.56 1.35 -2.83
C ILE A 163 -12.65 1.81 -3.80
N TRP A 164 -13.76 1.08 -3.88
CA TRP A 164 -14.91 1.46 -4.70
C TRP A 164 -15.52 2.80 -4.24
N LEU A 165 -15.68 3.01 -2.94
CA LEU A 165 -16.15 4.28 -2.39
C LEU A 165 -15.20 5.43 -2.74
N SER A 166 -13.89 5.19 -2.62
CA SER A 166 -12.86 6.17 -2.99
C SER A 166 -12.91 6.50 -4.49
N PHE A 167 -13.15 5.50 -5.33
CA PHE A 167 -13.30 5.67 -6.77
C PHE A 167 -14.57 6.44 -7.14
N SER A 168 -15.70 6.12 -6.49
CA SER A 168 -16.97 6.83 -6.68
C SER A 168 -16.86 8.31 -6.29
N ALA A 169 -16.18 8.61 -5.17
CA ALA A 169 -15.94 9.98 -4.73
C ALA A 169 -15.03 10.74 -5.72
N TYR A 170 -14.01 10.07 -6.25
CA TYR A 170 -13.13 10.66 -7.27
C TYR A 170 -13.88 10.98 -8.57
N HIS A 171 -14.75 10.07 -9.02
CA HIS A 171 -15.53 10.29 -10.25
C HIS A 171 -16.50 11.48 -10.09
N ASP A 172 -17.16 11.60 -8.94
CA ASP A 172 -18.12 12.69 -8.67
C ASP A 172 -17.48 14.08 -8.74
N ILE A 173 -16.26 14.23 -8.20
CA ILE A 173 -15.49 15.50 -8.21
C ILE A 173 -15.08 15.91 -9.64
N ASN A 174 -14.95 14.96 -10.56
CA ASN A 174 -14.40 15.19 -11.89
C ASN A 174 -15.48 15.28 -12.99
N THR A 175 -16.76 15.17 -12.63
CA THR A 175 -17.94 15.43 -13.49
C THR A 175 -18.56 16.78 -13.19
#